data_AF-T0RZ86-F1
#
_entry.id   AF-T0RZ86-F1
#
_cell.length_a   1.000
_cell.length_b   1.000
_cell.length_c   1.000
_cell.angle_alpha   90.00
_cell.angle_beta   90.00
_cell.angle_gamma   90.00
#
_symmetry.space_group_name_H-M   'P 1'
#
loop_
_entity.id
_entity.type
_entity.pdbx_description
1 polymer ?
#
loop_
_entity_poly.entity_id
_entity_poly.type
_entity_poly.pdbx_seq_one_letter_code
_entity_poly.pdbx_strand_id
1 'polypeptide(L)'
;MKVIVILIGMLVSSNIFAKTNCDIHLVMSEVDGNHRLTNKILNKFEKKGYKITKAASIADIEIQDNVSYMTIFSDVHWSFGARTSVKIVNLTYTDGSLIDRSESEFNISRNPLVGSAQKSLLRKVSRKIPSCKK
;
A
#
# COMPACT_ATOMS: atom_id res chain seq x y z
N MET A 1 34.44 51.25 -1.97
CA MET A 1 33.64 50.28 -2.76
C MET A 1 33.28 49.14 -1.82
N LYS A 2 32.00 48.94 -1.45
CA LYS A 2 31.10 47.91 -2.04
C LYS A 2 31.93 46.68 -2.41
N VAL A 3 31.76 45.54 -1.75
CA VAL A 3 30.63 44.63 -2.01
C VAL A 3 30.28 43.80 -0.77
N ILE A 4 29.03 43.93 -0.32
CA ILE A 4 28.29 42.91 0.41
C ILE A 4 27.82 41.90 -0.64
N VAL A 5 28.22 40.63 -0.56
CA VAL A 5 27.48 39.53 -1.18
C VAL A 5 27.22 38.50 -0.09
N ILE A 6 26.01 38.61 0.45
CA ILE A 6 25.33 37.60 1.23
C ILE A 6 25.05 36.44 0.28
N LEU A 7 25.71 35.29 0.48
CA LEU A 7 25.37 34.07 -0.22
C LEU A 7 24.22 33.37 0.53
N ILE A 8 23.00 33.87 0.34
CA ILE A 8 21.79 33.09 0.57
C ILE A 8 21.72 32.09 -0.59
N GLY A 9 22.41 30.97 -0.42
CA GLY A 9 22.34 29.81 -1.29
C GLY A 9 21.04 29.07 -0.99
N MET A 10 20.04 29.39 -1.80
CA MET A 10 18.71 28.77 -1.89
C MET A 10 18.64 27.35 -1.35
N LEU A 11 17.85 27.20 -0.28
CA LEU A 11 17.01 26.02 -0.06
C LEU A 11 16.23 25.77 -1.35
N VAL A 12 16.78 24.95 -2.24
CA VAL A 12 15.96 24.26 -3.22
C VAL A 12 15.24 23.19 -2.42
N SER A 13 14.16 23.62 -1.78
CA SER A 13 13.07 22.78 -1.33
C SER A 13 12.54 22.05 -2.55
N SER A 14 13.18 20.93 -2.88
CA SER A 14 12.57 19.84 -3.62
C SER A 14 11.49 19.22 -2.75
N ASN A 15 10.46 20.02 -2.43
CA ASN A 15 9.15 19.55 -2.09
C ASN A 15 8.56 19.01 -3.40
N ILE A 16 9.05 17.83 -3.79
CA ILE A 16 8.26 16.87 -4.53
C ILE A 16 7.10 16.55 -3.59
N PHE A 17 6.10 17.42 -3.57
CA PHE A 17 4.76 17.07 -3.11
C PHE A 17 4.25 16.07 -4.15
N ALA A 18 4.74 14.82 -4.07
CA ALA A 18 3.92 13.70 -4.48
C ALA A 18 2.66 13.86 -3.64
N LYS A 19 1.60 14.41 -4.25
CA LYS A 19 0.26 14.45 -3.68
C LYS A 19 0.00 13.01 -3.27
N THR A 20 0.18 12.73 -1.98
CA THR A 20 0.26 11.35 -1.53
C THR A 20 -1.15 10.84 -1.64
N ASN A 21 -1.41 10.04 -2.68
CA ASN A 21 -2.74 9.51 -2.87
C ASN A 21 -2.99 8.55 -1.70
N CYS A 22 -3.87 8.97 -0.79
CA CYS A 22 -4.26 8.16 0.35
C CYS A 22 -5.41 7.20 0.00
N ASP A 23 -5.89 7.22 -1.25
CA ASP A 23 -6.86 6.26 -1.75
C ASP A 23 -6.14 4.98 -2.21
N ILE A 24 -6.59 3.84 -1.71
CA ILE A 24 -6.12 2.51 -2.13
C ILE A 24 -7.31 1.65 -2.55
N HIS A 25 -7.23 1.08 -3.74
CA HIS A 25 -8.27 0.22 -4.29
C HIS A 25 -8.05 -1.24 -3.87
N LEU A 26 -8.97 -1.81 -3.10
CA LEU A 26 -8.97 -3.24 -2.80
C LEU A 26 -9.61 -4.01 -3.97
N VAL A 27 -8.81 -4.79 -4.69
CA VAL A 27 -9.25 -5.59 -5.84
C VAL A 27 -9.87 -6.90 -5.34
N MET A 28 -11.19 -7.02 -5.45
CA MET A 28 -11.98 -8.13 -4.89
C MET A 28 -11.75 -9.46 -5.60
N SER A 29 -11.47 -9.47 -6.91
CA SER A 29 -11.17 -10.71 -7.64
C SER A 29 -9.97 -11.47 -7.11
N GLU A 30 -9.11 -10.82 -6.32
CA GLU A 30 -7.96 -11.43 -5.67
C GLU A 30 -8.10 -11.52 -4.14
N VAL A 31 -9.30 -11.23 -3.59
CA VAL A 31 -9.61 -11.43 -2.18
C VAL A 31 -10.09 -12.87 -1.97
N ASP A 32 -9.14 -13.80 -1.94
CA ASP A 32 -9.40 -15.19 -1.56
C ASP A 32 -9.10 -15.40 -0.07
N GLY A 33 -10.02 -16.01 0.68
CA GLY A 33 -9.72 -16.56 2.01
C GLY A 33 -10.42 -15.95 3.23
N ASN A 34 -9.69 -15.90 4.36
CA ASN A 34 -10.24 -15.60 5.69
C ASN A 34 -10.63 -14.11 5.83
N HIS A 35 -11.92 -13.81 5.61
CA HIS A 35 -12.49 -12.46 5.72
C HIS A 35 -12.15 -11.72 7.03
N ARG A 36 -12.01 -12.43 8.15
CA ARG A 36 -11.65 -11.82 9.44
C ARG A 36 -10.22 -11.29 9.43
N LEU A 37 -9.29 -11.99 8.76
CA LEU A 37 -7.92 -11.52 8.61
C LEU A 37 -7.85 -10.35 7.63
N THR A 38 -8.57 -10.44 6.50
CA THR A 38 -8.71 -9.35 5.52
C THR A 38 -9.15 -8.06 6.22
N ASN A 39 -10.25 -8.09 6.98
CA ASN A 39 -10.74 -6.92 7.72
C ASN A 39 -9.70 -6.36 8.70
N LYS A 40 -8.91 -7.21 9.37
CA LYS A 40 -7.84 -6.73 10.26
C LYS A 40 -6.70 -6.04 9.49
N ILE A 41 -6.39 -6.50 8.28
CA ILE A 41 -5.40 -5.86 7.39
C ILE A 41 -5.96 -4.51 6.95
N LEU A 42 -7.19 -4.45 6.44
CA LEU A 42 -7.84 -3.20 6.02
C LEU A 42 -7.84 -2.16 7.16
N ASN A 43 -8.22 -2.57 8.38
CA ASN A 43 -8.17 -1.69 9.55
C ASN A 43 -6.76 -1.15 9.87
N LYS A 44 -5.67 -1.82 9.45
CA LYS A 44 -4.31 -1.28 9.61
C LYS A 44 -4.02 -0.15 8.63
N PHE A 45 -4.54 -0.23 7.41
CA PHE A 45 -4.44 0.84 6.42
C PHE A 45 -5.27 2.06 6.82
N GLU A 46 -6.52 1.84 7.23
CA GLU A 46 -7.39 2.95 7.68
C GLU A 46 -6.80 3.70 8.89
N LYS A 47 -6.22 2.97 9.86
CA LYS A 47 -5.50 3.57 11.00
C LYS A 47 -4.25 4.35 10.60
N LYS A 48 -3.72 4.12 9.40
CA LYS A 48 -2.59 4.86 8.82
C LYS A 48 -3.04 6.04 7.94
N GLY A 49 -4.35 6.30 7.85
CA GLY A 49 -4.92 7.43 7.12
C GLY A 49 -5.38 7.10 5.69
N TYR A 50 -5.27 5.85 5.25
CA TYR A 50 -5.71 5.44 3.92
C TYR A 50 -7.22 5.28 3.85
N LYS A 51 -7.81 5.65 2.73
CA LYS A 51 -9.20 5.35 2.38
C LYS A 51 -9.20 4.17 1.42
N ILE A 52 -10.05 3.17 1.72
CA ILE A 52 -10.09 1.93 0.96
C ILE A 52 -11.37 1.92 0.12
N THR A 53 -11.21 1.80 -1.19
CA THR A 53 -12.32 1.65 -2.15
C THR A 53 -12.29 0.25 -2.72
N LYS A 54 -13.44 -0.45 -2.79
CA LYS A 54 -13.47 -1.79 -3.39
C LYS A 54 -13.65 -1.68 -4.90
N ALA A 55 -12.92 -2.50 -5.65
CA ALA A 55 -13.06 -2.66 -7.09
C ALA A 55 -13.19 -4.15 -7.41
N ALA A 56 -13.98 -4.54 -8.42
CA ALA A 56 -14.13 -5.94 -8.78
C ALA A 56 -12.84 -6.47 -9.43
N SER A 57 -12.25 -5.69 -10.33
CA SER A 57 -10.99 -5.97 -11.01
C SER A 57 -10.11 -4.71 -11.10
N ILE A 58 -8.86 -4.86 -11.55
CA ILE A 58 -7.96 -3.71 -11.81
C ILE A 58 -8.50 -2.84 -12.96
N ALA A 59 -9.22 -3.44 -13.93
CA ALA A 59 -9.78 -2.72 -15.07
C ALA A 59 -10.92 -1.77 -14.69
N ASP A 60 -11.55 -1.98 -13.52
CA ASP A 60 -12.62 -1.12 -13.00
C ASP A 60 -12.08 0.10 -12.23
N ILE A 61 -10.77 0.22 -12.09
CA ILE A 61 -10.14 1.35 -11.40
C ILE A 61 -9.92 2.47 -12.41
N GLU A 62 -10.57 3.61 -12.16
CA GLU A 62 -10.37 4.82 -12.96
C GLU A 62 -8.89 5.24 -12.93
N ILE A 63 -8.27 5.32 -14.11
CA ILE A 63 -6.85 5.68 -14.23
C ILE A 63 -6.72 7.19 -14.01
N GLN A 64 -6.12 7.56 -12.88
CA GLN A 64 -5.72 8.92 -12.54
C GLN A 64 -4.18 9.02 -12.54
N ASP A 65 -3.63 10.21 -12.35
CA ASP A 65 -2.17 10.45 -12.31
C ASP A 65 -1.43 9.53 -11.30
N ASN A 66 -2.10 9.11 -10.22
CA ASN A 66 -1.56 8.18 -9.23
C ASN A 66 -2.62 7.18 -8.81
N VAL A 67 -2.40 5.90 -9.08
CA VAL A 67 -3.32 4.81 -8.71
C VAL A 67 -2.60 3.82 -7.81
N SER A 68 -3.18 3.55 -6.65
CA SER A 68 -2.72 2.51 -5.74
C SER A 68 -3.78 1.42 -5.62
N TYR A 69 -3.40 0.16 -5.84
CA TYR A 69 -4.29 -0.97 -5.59
C TYR A 69 -3.63 -2.02 -4.70
N MET A 70 -4.47 -2.79 -4.01
CA MET A 70 -4.09 -3.83 -3.08
C MET A 70 -4.87 -5.10 -3.37
N THR A 71 -4.16 -6.22 -3.28
CA THR A 71 -4.74 -7.55 -3.33
C THR A 71 -4.37 -8.32 -2.07
N ILE A 72 -5.29 -9.15 -1.57
CA ILE A 72 -5.13 -9.89 -0.30
C ILE A 72 -5.53 -11.33 -0.55
N PHE A 73 -4.54 -12.19 -0.73
CA PHE A 73 -4.74 -13.62 -0.89
C PHE A 73 -4.49 -14.34 0.44
N SER A 74 -5.36 -15.26 0.84
CA SER A 74 -5.27 -16.01 2.09
C SER A 74 -5.80 -17.44 1.94
N ASP A 75 -5.00 -18.34 1.40
CA ASP A 75 -5.36 -19.76 1.30
C ASP A 75 -4.97 -20.54 2.57
N VAL A 76 -5.73 -21.58 2.90
CA VAL A 76 -5.44 -22.54 3.98
C VAL A 76 -5.23 -23.91 3.36
N HIS A 77 -3.97 -24.24 3.06
CA HIS A 77 -3.63 -25.55 2.53
C HIS A 77 -3.43 -26.55 3.68
N TRP A 78 -4.01 -27.73 3.56
CA TRP A 78 -3.90 -28.79 4.57
C TRP A 78 -2.45 -29.24 4.86
N SER A 79 -1.61 -29.35 3.83
CA SER A 79 -0.21 -29.82 3.97
C SER A 79 0.86 -28.72 4.15
N PHE A 80 0.60 -27.49 3.71
CA PHE A 80 1.58 -26.38 3.80
C PHE A 80 1.12 -25.24 4.72
N GLY A 81 -0.11 -25.35 5.23
CA GLY A 81 -0.72 -24.39 6.15
C GLY A 81 -1.36 -23.19 5.48
N ALA A 82 -1.67 -22.19 6.31
CA ALA A 82 -2.19 -20.92 5.85
C ALA A 82 -1.10 -20.06 5.23
N ARG A 83 -1.33 -19.64 3.98
CA ARG A 83 -0.50 -18.68 3.25
C ARG A 83 -1.31 -17.40 3.05
N THR A 84 -0.85 -16.31 3.63
CA THR A 84 -1.39 -14.98 3.33
C THR A 84 -0.35 -14.15 2.58
N SER A 85 -0.73 -13.64 1.42
CA SER A 85 0.01 -12.60 0.69
C SER A 85 -0.83 -11.33 0.67
N VAL A 86 -0.19 -10.21 0.97
CA VAL A 86 -0.74 -8.88 0.69
C VAL A 86 0.18 -8.24 -0.33
N LYS A 87 -0.37 -7.84 -1.47
CA LYS A 87 0.37 -7.14 -2.52
C LYS A 87 -0.19 -5.74 -2.68
N ILE A 88 0.68 -4.75 -2.70
CA ILE A 88 0.36 -3.36 -2.94
C ILE A 88 1.11 -2.93 -4.19
N VAL A 89 0.41 -2.33 -5.13
CA VAL A 89 0.99 -1.79 -6.35
C VAL A 89 0.61 -0.32 -6.44
N ASN A 90 1.62 0.53 -6.61
CA ASN A 90 1.46 1.94 -6.88
C ASN A 90 1.89 2.19 -8.32
N LEU A 91 1.04 2.85 -9.09
CA LEU A 91 1.23 3.22 -10.48
C LEU A 91 1.16 4.73 -10.59
N THR A 92 2.15 5.33 -11.24
CA THR A 92 2.17 6.77 -11.53
C THR A 92 2.06 6.95 -13.04
N TYR A 93 1.06 7.71 -13.47
CA TYR A 93 0.82 8.04 -14.86
C TYR A 93 1.13 9.51 -15.11
N THR A 94 1.58 9.82 -16.32
CA THR A 94 1.73 11.20 -16.82
C THR A 94 1.34 11.19 -18.29
N ASP A 95 0.45 12.09 -18.70
CA ASP A 95 -0.09 12.16 -20.06
C ASP A 95 -0.60 10.81 -20.59
N GLY A 96 -1.27 10.05 -19.72
CA GLY A 96 -1.81 8.71 -20.03
C GLY A 96 -0.76 7.59 -20.15
N SER A 97 0.53 7.89 -19.96
CA SER A 97 1.61 6.91 -20.01
C SER A 97 2.08 6.53 -18.60
N LEU A 98 2.29 5.22 -18.37
CA LEU A 98 2.84 4.73 -17.11
C LEU A 98 4.32 5.11 -17.01
N ILE A 99 4.67 5.93 -16.02
CA ILE A 99 6.05 6.41 -15.82
C ILE A 99 6.76 5.74 -14.64
N ASP A 100 6.01 5.27 -13.64
CA ASP A 100 6.58 4.57 -12.49
C ASP A 100 5.65 3.47 -11.98
N ARG A 101 6.27 2.38 -11.52
CA ARG A 101 5.58 1.26 -10.88
C ARG A 101 6.39 0.80 -9.67
N SER A 102 5.77 0.93 -8.50
CA SER A 102 6.32 0.42 -7.25
C SER A 102 5.45 -0.70 -6.70
N GLU A 103 6.07 -1.83 -6.35
CA GLU A 103 5.38 -3.01 -5.85
C GLU A 103 5.92 -3.41 -4.48
N SER A 104 5.03 -3.74 -3.56
CA SER A 104 5.35 -4.23 -2.22
C SER A 104 4.52 -5.45 -1.89
N GLU A 105 5.18 -6.57 -1.63
CA GLU A 105 4.54 -7.83 -1.26
C GLU A 105 4.88 -8.25 0.19
N PHE A 106 3.88 -8.76 0.90
CA PHE A 106 3.98 -9.25 2.27
C PHE A 106 3.51 -10.69 2.34
N ASN A 107 4.47 -11.62 2.34
CA ASN A 107 4.19 -13.04 2.45
C ASN A 107 4.35 -13.56 3.88
N ILE A 108 3.38 -14.37 4.33
CA ILE A 108 3.54 -15.25 5.49
C ILE A 108 2.97 -16.63 5.17
N SER A 109 3.80 -17.65 5.35
CA SER A 109 3.47 -19.06 5.29
C SER A 109 3.63 -19.69 6.68
N ARG A 110 2.55 -19.82 7.46
CA ARG A 110 2.59 -20.55 8.75
C ARG A 110 1.23 -21.17 9.11
N ASN A 111 1.25 -22.43 9.55
CA ASN A 111 0.08 -23.15 10.05
C ASN A 111 -0.02 -23.14 11.59
N PRO A 112 -1.22 -22.95 12.17
CA PRO A 112 -2.30 -22.11 11.68
C PRO A 112 -1.93 -20.62 11.88
N LEU A 113 -2.52 -19.70 11.10
CA LEU A 113 -2.45 -18.26 11.40
C LEU A 113 -3.36 -17.92 12.60
N VAL A 114 -3.07 -18.52 13.75
CA VAL A 114 -3.73 -18.27 15.03
C VAL A 114 -2.74 -17.64 16.00
N GLY A 115 -3.26 -16.86 16.95
CA GLY A 115 -2.47 -16.27 18.03
C GLY A 115 -1.34 -15.36 17.53
N SER A 116 -0.10 -15.77 17.77
CA SER A 116 1.11 -14.98 17.54
C SER A 116 1.43 -14.76 16.06
N ALA A 117 1.08 -15.69 15.18
CA ALA A 117 1.40 -15.60 13.75
C ALA A 117 0.58 -14.52 13.04
N GLN A 118 -0.74 -14.45 13.32
CA GLN A 118 -1.59 -13.36 12.85
C GLN A 118 -1.12 -12.00 13.41
N LYS A 119 -0.76 -11.93 14.69
CA LYS A 119 -0.20 -10.70 15.29
C LYS A 119 1.10 -10.27 14.59
N SER A 120 1.97 -11.23 14.24
CA SER A 120 3.21 -10.97 13.51
C SER A 120 2.93 -10.39 12.12
N LEU A 121 1.95 -10.95 11.38
CA LEU A 121 1.49 -10.40 10.10
C LEU A 121 1.05 -8.95 10.23
N LEU A 122 0.10 -8.70 11.13
CA LEU A 122 -0.46 -7.37 11.34
C LEU A 122 0.59 -6.36 11.80
N ARG A 123 1.63 -6.81 12.53
CA ARG A 123 2.77 -5.97 12.93
C ARG A 123 3.69 -5.67 11.74
N LYS A 124 3.97 -6.65 10.87
CA LYS A 124 4.77 -6.46 9.65
C LYS A 124 4.09 -5.47 8.69
N VAL A 125 2.81 -5.71 8.41
CA VAL A 125 1.93 -4.82 7.62
C VAL A 125 1.99 -3.40 8.19
N SER A 126 1.70 -3.24 9.48
CA SER A 126 1.68 -1.92 10.14
C SER A 126 3.02 -1.17 10.18
N ARG A 127 4.16 -1.88 10.12
CA ARG A 127 5.50 -1.29 10.17
C ARG A 127 5.98 -0.83 8.80
N LYS A 128 5.65 -1.59 7.76
CA LYS A 128 6.12 -1.32 6.40
C LYS A 128 5.21 -0.35 5.64
N ILE A 129 3.92 -0.25 6.01
CA ILE A 129 3.04 0.75 5.41
C ILE A 129 3.35 2.13 6.04
N PRO A 130 3.72 3.13 5.23
CA PRO A 130 3.96 4.48 5.71
C PRO A 130 2.67 5.10 6.28
N SER A 131 2.78 6.14 7.08
CA SER A 131 1.61 6.92 7.47
C SER A 131 1.20 7.83 6.32
N CYS A 132 -0.06 7.75 5.89
CA CYS A 132 -0.67 8.79 5.07
C CYS A 132 -1.13 9.91 6.02
N LYS A 133 -0.32 10.96 6.14
CA LYS A 133 -0.75 12.17 6.85
C LYS A 133 -1.70 12.92 5.92
N LYS A 134 -2.93 13.12 6.39
CA LYS A 134 -3.84 14.11 5.79
C LYS A 134 -3.26 15.51 5.90
#